data_AF-A0A5N5VZC6-F1
#
_entry.id   AF-A0A5N5VZC6-F1
#
_cell.length_a   1.000
_cell.length_b   1.000
_cell.length_c   1.000
_cell.angle_alpha   90.00
_cell.angle_beta   90.00
_cell.angle_gamma   90.00
#
_symmetry.space_group_name_H-M   'P 1'
#
loop_
_entity.id
_entity.type
_entity.pdbx_description
1 polymer ?
#
loop_
_entity_poly.entity_id
_entity_poly.type
_entity_poly.pdbx_seq_one_letter_code
_entity_poly.pdbx_strand_id
1 'polypeptide(L)'
;MRTTPPRGGPDDTPRAERERDAAWSHLSSADEEDYGFEPVYWPGGKVADVAERLDEVIERAYVSDLKSLSPTDLLAALLVLRTLRDDFTVAEGNLIEAARKKGATWARLAPALEVSSRQAAERRYLRLRGDAFASHPGRTQRERVENERDSRAEHRARRQWVEDHAVEVRALAVRLAAVEDLQERADRSERTFEDGLNRRVFPRPPYTPARWPAALTRAIERDDVHAMFAETRNATLPAVVSLDGHQELVDAITELHRGAAGAGTEVLKARWDRRYGPDPDEDE
;
A
#
# COMPACT_ATOMS: atom_id res chain seq x y z
N MET A 1 10.98 -20.12 58.22
CA MET A 1 11.54 -20.21 56.86
C MET A 1 10.42 -19.99 55.86
N ARG A 2 10.32 -18.80 55.26
CA ARG A 2 9.39 -18.53 54.15
C ARG A 2 10.19 -18.65 52.86
N THR A 3 9.86 -19.65 52.07
CA THR A 3 10.43 -19.91 50.74
C THR A 3 9.78 -18.97 49.73
N THR A 4 10.58 -18.07 49.18
CA THR A 4 10.25 -17.23 48.02
C THR A 4 10.17 -18.11 46.77
N PRO A 5 9.15 -17.99 45.89
CA PRO A 5 9.13 -18.72 44.63
C PRO A 5 10.14 -18.13 43.64
N PRO A 6 10.66 -18.91 42.68
CA PRO A 6 11.74 -18.48 41.80
C PRO A 6 11.25 -17.43 40.79
N ARG A 7 12.09 -16.42 40.53
CA ARG A 7 11.94 -15.44 39.45
C ARG A 7 11.96 -16.17 38.09
N GLY A 8 11.02 -15.81 37.22
CA GLY A 8 10.84 -16.38 35.89
C GLY A 8 12.11 -16.37 35.03
N GLY A 9 12.26 -17.43 34.24
CA GLY A 9 13.36 -17.63 33.29
C GLY A 9 13.23 -16.75 32.03
N PRO A 10 14.16 -16.89 31.05
CA PRO A 10 14.32 -15.99 29.91
C PRO A 10 13.18 -15.98 28.86
N ASP A 11 12.04 -16.61 29.16
CA ASP A 11 11.01 -16.94 28.16
C ASP A 11 9.61 -16.36 28.45
N ASP A 12 9.50 -15.47 29.45
CA ASP A 12 8.21 -14.86 29.84
C ASP A 12 8.04 -13.42 29.30
N THR A 13 8.93 -12.96 28.41
CA THR A 13 8.82 -11.63 27.79
C THR A 13 7.87 -11.71 26.59
N PRO A 14 6.80 -10.89 26.54
CA PRO A 14 5.83 -10.91 25.44
C PRO A 14 6.49 -10.77 24.06
N ARG A 15 6.02 -11.55 23.08
CA ARG A 15 6.58 -11.53 21.71
C ARG A 15 6.53 -10.13 21.08
N ALA A 16 5.49 -9.35 21.38
CA ALA A 16 5.33 -7.97 20.91
C ALA A 16 6.46 -7.02 21.37
N GLU A 17 7.25 -7.38 22.38
CA GLU A 17 8.39 -6.58 22.84
C GLU A 17 9.70 -6.89 22.10
N ARG A 18 9.74 -8.00 21.34
CA ARG A 18 10.98 -8.53 20.73
C ARG A 18 10.87 -8.73 19.22
N GLU A 19 9.68 -9.06 18.73
CA GLU A 19 9.42 -9.39 17.33
C GLU A 19 8.61 -8.28 16.66
N ARG A 20 9.05 -7.87 15.45
CA ARG A 20 8.41 -6.78 14.70
C ARG A 20 6.97 -7.12 14.30
N ASP A 21 6.74 -8.35 13.84
CA ASP A 21 5.42 -8.79 13.38
C ASP A 21 4.43 -8.85 14.56
N ALA A 22 4.86 -9.38 15.70
CA ALA A 22 4.06 -9.40 16.91
C ALA A 22 3.78 -7.99 17.48
N ALA A 23 4.75 -7.08 17.39
CA ALA A 23 4.56 -5.68 17.76
C ALA A 23 3.54 -4.98 16.86
N TRP A 24 3.56 -5.29 15.56
CA TRP A 24 2.61 -4.76 14.60
C TRP A 24 1.19 -5.24 14.88
N SER A 25 0.99 -6.55 15.08
CA SER A 25 -0.31 -7.10 15.46
C SER A 25 -0.82 -6.53 16.78
N HIS A 26 0.06 -6.29 17.76
CA HIS A 26 -0.31 -5.68 19.05
C HIS A 26 -0.84 -4.24 18.92
N LEU A 27 -0.36 -3.48 17.92
CA LEU A 27 -0.79 -2.11 17.67
C LEU A 27 -1.81 -1.99 16.54
N SER A 28 -2.20 -3.09 15.90
CA SER A 28 -3.16 -3.04 14.80
C SER A 28 -4.57 -2.84 15.33
N SER A 29 -5.29 -1.82 14.84
CA SER A 29 -6.72 -1.64 15.11
C SER A 29 -7.62 -2.37 14.11
N ALA A 30 -7.03 -3.05 13.12
CA ALA A 30 -7.78 -3.89 12.21
C ALA A 30 -8.46 -5.02 13.01
N ASP A 31 -9.79 -4.95 13.13
CA ASP A 31 -10.59 -6.16 13.28
C ASP A 31 -10.11 -7.14 12.21
N GLU A 32 -9.94 -8.41 12.56
CA GLU A 32 -9.70 -9.54 11.63
C GLU A 32 -10.93 -9.73 10.69
N GLU A 33 -11.35 -8.68 9.99
CA GLU A 33 -12.15 -8.82 8.80
C GLU A 33 -11.22 -9.37 7.73
N ASP A 34 -11.36 -10.67 7.48
CA ASP A 34 -10.80 -11.44 6.37
C ASP A 34 -11.23 -10.83 5.02
N TYR A 35 -10.65 -9.68 4.68
CA TYR A 35 -10.55 -9.23 3.31
C TYR A 35 -9.43 -10.06 2.70
N GLY A 36 -9.77 -11.20 2.08
CA GLY A 36 -8.89 -12.15 1.40
C GLY A 36 -8.01 -11.57 0.28
N PHE A 37 -7.20 -10.58 0.64
CA PHE A 37 -6.26 -9.81 -0.14
C PHE A 37 -4.93 -9.93 0.58
N GLU A 38 -4.04 -10.80 0.12
CA GLU A 38 -2.66 -10.78 0.61
C GLU A 38 -2.05 -9.40 0.28
N PRO A 39 -1.71 -8.57 1.29
CA PRO A 39 -1.34 -7.19 1.05
C PRO A 39 -0.07 -7.11 0.20
N VAL A 40 -0.07 -6.19 -0.76
CA VAL A 40 1.15 -5.71 -1.42
C VAL A 40 2.13 -5.28 -0.33
N TYR A 41 3.20 -6.05 -0.15
CA TYR A 41 4.13 -6.00 0.99
C TYR A 41 4.74 -4.61 1.20
N TRP A 42 4.13 -3.83 2.09
CA TRP A 42 4.84 -2.94 3.00
C TRP A 42 5.30 -3.82 4.17
N PRO A 43 6.59 -3.88 4.53
CA PRO A 43 6.98 -4.63 5.72
C PRO A 43 6.21 -4.05 6.92
N GLY A 44 5.55 -4.90 7.70
CA GLY A 44 4.62 -4.47 8.76
C GLY A 44 3.15 -4.61 8.40
N GLY A 45 2.71 -4.25 7.19
CA GLY A 45 1.27 -4.12 6.89
C GLY A 45 0.95 -2.69 6.45
N LYS A 46 -0.32 -2.33 6.26
CA LYS A 46 -0.63 -0.94 5.88
C LYS A 46 -0.36 -0.04 7.07
N VAL A 47 0.29 1.10 6.85
CA VAL A 47 0.50 2.11 7.90
C VAL A 47 -0.80 2.44 8.63
N ALA A 48 -1.94 2.42 7.91
CA ALA A 48 -3.27 2.66 8.46
C ALA A 48 -3.64 1.69 9.59
N ASP A 49 -3.15 0.44 9.54
CA ASP A 49 -3.49 -0.61 10.49
C ASP A 49 -2.99 -0.26 11.90
N VAL A 50 -1.81 0.37 11.99
CA VAL A 50 -1.18 0.75 13.27
C VAL A 50 -1.26 2.23 13.57
N ALA A 51 -1.70 3.07 12.63
CA ALA A 51 -1.60 4.53 12.73
C ALA A 51 -2.36 5.07 13.95
N GLU A 52 -3.61 4.67 14.13
CA GLU A 52 -4.46 5.16 15.22
C GLU A 52 -3.87 4.81 16.59
N ARG A 53 -3.52 3.53 16.80
CA ARG A 53 -2.97 3.08 18.07
C ARG A 53 -1.56 3.63 18.33
N LEU A 54 -0.73 3.76 17.31
CA LEU A 54 0.59 4.37 17.43
C LEU A 54 0.48 5.84 17.80
N ASP A 55 -0.45 6.58 17.18
CA ASP A 55 -0.73 7.99 17.51
C ASP A 55 -1.20 8.14 18.96
N GLU A 56 -2.10 7.27 19.44
CA GLU A 56 -2.53 7.25 20.84
C GLU A 56 -1.34 7.04 21.80
N VAL A 57 -0.48 6.05 21.53
CA VAL A 57 0.69 5.75 22.38
C VAL A 57 1.68 6.92 22.37
N ILE A 58 1.92 7.54 21.21
CA ILE A 58 2.79 8.71 21.07
C ILE A 58 2.20 9.91 21.84
N GLU A 59 0.91 10.18 21.68
CA GLU A 59 0.22 11.28 22.36
C GLU A 59 0.32 11.12 23.88
N ARG A 60 -0.04 9.94 24.40
CA ARG A 60 -0.01 9.61 25.84
C ARG A 60 1.41 9.70 26.41
N ALA A 61 2.42 9.22 25.67
CA ALA A 61 3.82 9.37 26.05
C ALA A 61 4.26 10.84 26.06
N TYR A 62 3.82 11.64 25.09
CA TYR A 62 4.14 13.07 24.99
C TYR A 62 3.53 13.89 26.13
N VAL A 63 2.27 13.63 26.49
CA VAL A 63 1.58 14.30 27.62
C VAL A 63 1.95 13.70 28.99
N SER A 64 2.88 12.74 29.03
CA SER A 64 3.37 12.05 30.24
C SER A 64 2.28 11.30 31.03
N ASP A 65 1.19 10.89 30.38
CA ASP A 65 0.15 10.04 30.96
C ASP A 65 0.55 8.56 30.89
N LEU A 66 1.63 8.21 31.60
CA LEU A 66 2.21 6.86 31.52
C LEU A 66 1.35 5.80 32.24
N LYS A 67 0.37 6.22 33.03
CA LYS A 67 -0.50 5.28 33.76
C LYS A 67 -1.46 4.54 32.81
N SER A 68 -1.74 5.12 31.63
CA SER A 68 -2.59 4.50 30.62
C SER A 68 -1.83 3.61 29.63
N LEU A 69 -0.50 3.52 29.74
CA LEU A 69 0.34 2.75 28.82
C LEU A 69 1.05 1.61 29.55
N SER A 70 0.99 0.41 28.97
CA SER A 70 1.81 -0.69 29.45
C SER A 70 3.26 -0.58 28.93
N PRO A 71 4.25 -1.19 29.61
CA PRO A 71 5.60 -1.33 29.07
C PRO A 71 5.61 -2.00 27.68
N THR A 72 4.73 -2.97 27.47
CA THR A 72 4.56 -3.67 26.19
C THR A 72 4.09 -2.73 25.08
N ASP A 73 3.13 -1.82 25.36
CA ASP A 73 2.67 -0.81 24.38
C ASP A 73 3.83 0.09 23.91
N LEU A 74 4.68 0.53 24.85
CA LEU A 74 5.81 1.40 24.55
C LEU A 74 6.88 0.68 23.73
N LEU A 75 7.22 -0.56 24.10
CA LEU A 75 8.21 -1.36 23.38
C LEU A 75 7.71 -1.77 21.99
N ALA A 76 6.44 -2.14 21.87
CA ALA A 76 5.79 -2.42 20.60
C ALA A 76 5.79 -1.17 19.70
N ALA A 77 5.44 0.01 20.22
CA ALA A 77 5.48 1.26 19.48
C ALA A 77 6.89 1.60 18.97
N LEU A 78 7.93 1.34 19.76
CA LEU A 78 9.31 1.53 19.32
C LEU A 78 9.72 0.56 18.18
N LEU A 79 9.26 -0.69 18.24
CA LEU A 79 9.47 -1.67 17.16
C LEU A 79 8.71 -1.28 15.89
N VAL A 80 7.45 -0.86 16.01
CA VAL A 80 6.65 -0.37 14.88
C VAL A 80 7.29 0.89 14.26
N LEU A 81 7.74 1.85 15.07
CA LEU A 81 8.46 3.04 14.57
C LEU A 81 9.74 2.67 13.83
N ARG A 82 10.44 1.62 14.27
CA ARG A 82 11.62 1.14 13.55
C ARG A 82 11.24 0.54 12.20
N THR A 83 10.21 -0.30 12.16
CA THR A 83 9.69 -0.89 10.92
C THR A 83 9.27 0.21 9.95
N LEU A 84 8.41 1.14 10.37
CA LEU A 84 7.96 2.27 9.55
C LEU A 84 9.11 3.12 9.00
N ARG A 85 10.19 3.33 9.77
CA ARG A 85 11.38 4.05 9.28
C ARG A 85 12.13 3.27 8.21
N ASP A 86 12.28 1.97 8.38
CA ASP A 86 12.91 1.09 7.38
C ASP A 86 12.07 1.13 6.08
N ASP A 87 10.75 1.07 6.21
CA ASP A 87 9.86 1.04 5.05
C ASP A 87 9.77 2.41 4.35
N PHE A 88 9.71 3.50 5.11
CA PHE A 88 9.76 4.85 4.54
C PHE A 88 11.08 5.13 3.84
N THR A 89 12.19 4.56 4.32
CA THR A 89 13.48 4.61 3.62
C THR A 89 13.39 3.94 2.24
N VAL A 90 12.72 2.78 2.16
CA VAL A 90 12.49 2.06 0.90
C VAL A 90 11.53 2.82 -0.02
N ALA A 91 10.41 3.31 0.52
CA ALA A 91 9.46 4.14 -0.24
C ALA A 91 10.10 5.40 -0.79
N GLU A 92 10.91 6.09 0.00
CA GLU A 92 11.61 7.29 -0.44
C GLU A 92 12.45 7.00 -1.69
N GLY A 93 13.20 5.89 -1.69
CA GLY A 93 13.95 5.43 -2.86
C GLY A 93 13.07 5.17 -4.09
N ASN A 94 11.95 4.45 -3.90
CA ASN A 94 11.01 4.13 -4.98
C ASN A 94 10.30 5.37 -5.54
N LEU A 95 9.91 6.31 -4.68
CA LEU A 95 9.30 7.59 -5.06
C LEU A 95 10.28 8.46 -5.84
N ILE A 96 11.54 8.52 -5.41
CA ILE A 96 12.60 9.19 -6.17
C ILE A 96 12.74 8.56 -7.55
N GLU A 97 12.80 7.23 -7.65
CA GLU A 97 12.92 6.54 -8.94
C GLU A 97 11.70 6.80 -9.85
N ALA A 98 10.48 6.73 -9.30
CA ALA A 98 9.25 7.03 -10.03
C ALA A 98 9.23 8.48 -10.54
N ALA A 99 9.62 9.45 -9.71
CA ALA A 99 9.74 10.85 -10.09
C ALA A 99 10.78 11.03 -11.21
N ARG A 100 11.93 10.33 -11.13
CA ARG A 100 12.95 10.32 -12.18
C ARG A 100 12.41 9.75 -13.49
N LYS A 101 11.65 8.65 -13.47
CA LYS A 101 10.98 8.06 -14.64
C LYS A 101 9.96 9.02 -15.27
N LYS A 102 9.34 9.89 -14.47
CA LYS A 102 8.44 10.97 -14.94
C LYS A 102 9.19 12.25 -15.34
N GLY A 103 10.52 12.23 -15.41
CA GLY A 103 11.35 13.33 -15.90
C GLY A 103 11.76 14.38 -14.86
N ALA A 104 11.53 14.15 -13.56
CA ALA A 104 12.00 15.06 -12.53
C ALA A 104 13.54 15.12 -12.51
N THR A 105 14.11 16.32 -12.60
CA THR A 105 15.56 16.51 -12.49
C THR A 105 16.02 16.46 -11.03
N TRP A 106 17.27 16.09 -10.77
CA TRP A 106 17.84 16.14 -9.42
C TRP A 106 17.77 17.53 -8.78
N ALA A 107 17.83 18.60 -9.58
CA ALA A 107 17.66 19.96 -9.09
C ALA A 107 16.22 20.23 -8.60
N ARG A 108 15.21 19.64 -9.28
CA ARG A 108 13.81 19.70 -8.87
C ARG A 108 13.51 18.81 -7.66
N LEU A 109 14.24 17.71 -7.50
CA LEU A 109 14.11 16.81 -6.34
C LEU A 109 14.77 17.37 -5.08
N ALA A 110 15.85 18.12 -5.19
CA ALA A 110 16.57 18.69 -4.04
C ALA A 110 15.68 19.40 -3.00
N PRO A 111 14.79 20.34 -3.38
CA PRO A 111 13.89 20.97 -2.41
C PRO A 111 12.87 19.99 -1.82
N ALA A 112 12.38 19.01 -2.58
CA ALA A 112 11.43 18.00 -2.09
C ALA A 112 12.07 16.99 -1.13
N LEU A 113 13.39 16.77 -1.23
CA LEU A 113 14.17 15.93 -0.32
C LEU A 113 14.81 16.74 0.82
N GLU A 114 14.51 18.03 0.91
CA GLU A 114 15.04 18.99 1.89
C GLU A 114 16.57 19.04 1.93
N VAL A 115 17.21 18.97 0.76
CA VAL A 115 18.66 19.05 0.62
C VAL A 115 19.07 20.27 -0.19
N SER A 116 20.23 20.84 0.16
CA SER A 116 20.70 22.13 -0.36
C SER A 116 21.12 22.12 -1.83
N SER A 117 21.31 20.95 -2.45
CA SER A 117 21.80 20.87 -3.82
C SER A 117 21.39 19.61 -4.57
N ARG A 118 21.48 19.71 -5.90
CA ARG A 118 21.36 18.58 -6.84
C ARG A 118 22.24 17.40 -6.45
N GLN A 119 23.51 17.67 -6.12
CA GLN A 119 24.49 16.63 -5.77
C GLN A 119 24.15 15.96 -4.44
N ALA A 120 23.62 16.72 -3.48
CA ALA A 120 23.14 16.18 -2.22
C ALA A 120 21.93 15.26 -2.41
N ALA A 121 21.01 15.61 -3.31
CA ALA A 121 19.86 14.78 -3.69
C ALA A 121 20.31 13.45 -4.33
N GLU A 122 21.22 13.52 -5.29
CA GLU A 122 21.79 12.35 -5.96
C GLU A 122 22.53 11.44 -4.97
N ARG A 123 23.36 12.01 -4.08
CA ARG A 123 24.07 11.24 -3.05
C ARG A 123 23.11 10.59 -2.05
N ARG A 124 22.03 11.28 -1.65
CA ARG A 124 20.98 10.71 -0.80
C ARG A 124 20.35 9.50 -1.47
N TYR A 125 19.96 9.62 -2.74
CA TYR A 125 19.43 8.49 -3.51
C TYR A 125 20.41 7.31 -3.62
N LEU A 126 21.69 7.57 -3.90
CA LEU A 126 22.69 6.51 -3.98
C LEU A 126 22.90 5.80 -2.64
N ARG A 127 22.86 6.53 -1.52
CA ARG A 127 22.85 5.94 -0.18
C ARG A 127 21.59 5.14 0.07
N LEU A 128 20.39 5.67 -0.18
CA LEU A 128 19.14 4.93 -0.03
C LEU A 128 19.15 3.63 -0.85
N ARG A 129 19.72 3.67 -2.04
CA ARG A 129 19.91 2.47 -2.86
C ARG A 129 20.90 1.50 -2.21
N GLY A 130 22.04 1.97 -1.72
CA GLY A 130 23.07 1.19 -1.01
C GLY A 130 22.63 0.63 0.35
N ASP A 131 21.88 1.41 1.12
CA ASP A 131 21.33 1.08 2.43
C ASP A 131 20.10 0.17 2.26
N ALA A 132 19.29 0.34 1.22
CA ALA A 132 18.32 -0.70 0.84
C ALA A 132 19.04 -2.03 0.52
N PHE A 133 20.33 -2.01 0.12
CA PHE A 133 21.14 -3.23 0.02
C PHE A 133 21.67 -3.75 1.37
N ALA A 134 21.83 -2.92 2.40
CA ALA A 134 22.49 -3.27 3.68
C ALA A 134 21.56 -3.35 4.91
N SER A 135 20.45 -2.61 4.97
CA SER A 135 19.60 -2.41 6.15
C SER A 135 18.54 -3.49 6.40
N HIS A 136 18.67 -4.67 5.80
CA HIS A 136 17.74 -5.79 6.05
C HIS A 136 18.47 -6.97 6.72
N PRO A 137 18.77 -6.91 8.03
CA PRO A 137 19.27 -8.06 8.77
C PRO A 137 18.12 -9.06 8.94
N GLY A 138 18.01 -10.00 7.99
CA GLY A 138 17.00 -11.05 8.00
C GLY A 138 16.56 -11.57 6.64
N ARG A 139 16.90 -10.92 5.53
CA ARG A 139 16.63 -11.45 4.17
C ARG A 139 17.90 -11.48 3.34
N THR A 140 18.35 -12.68 2.98
CA THR A 140 19.48 -12.93 2.11
C THR A 140 19.30 -12.21 0.76
N GLN A 141 20.40 -11.85 0.09
CA GLN A 141 20.37 -11.29 -1.28
C GLN A 141 19.51 -12.10 -2.25
N ARG A 142 19.38 -13.40 -2.01
CA ARG A 142 18.57 -14.36 -2.76
C ARG A 142 17.07 -14.10 -2.61
N GLU A 143 16.57 -13.95 -1.39
CA GLU A 143 15.14 -13.71 -1.11
C GLU A 143 14.65 -12.37 -1.69
N ARG A 144 15.53 -11.37 -1.79
CA ARG A 144 15.20 -10.07 -2.42
C ARG A 144 15.06 -10.17 -3.94
N VAL A 145 15.97 -10.89 -4.59
CA VAL A 145 15.88 -11.17 -6.03
C VAL A 145 14.64 -12.01 -6.31
N GLU A 146 14.27 -12.91 -5.39
CA GLU A 146 13.07 -13.74 -5.48
C GLU A 146 11.80 -12.90 -5.33
N ASN A 147 11.70 -11.99 -4.35
CA ASN A 147 10.54 -11.11 -4.18
C ASN A 147 10.33 -10.18 -5.40
N GLU A 148 11.41 -9.61 -5.95
CA GLU A 148 11.32 -8.82 -7.19
C GLU A 148 10.89 -9.70 -8.38
N ARG A 149 11.34 -10.95 -8.45
CA ARG A 149 10.89 -11.90 -9.48
C ARG A 149 9.43 -12.29 -9.30
N ASP A 150 8.94 -12.34 -8.07
CA ASP A 150 7.56 -12.67 -7.71
C ASP A 150 6.62 -11.51 -8.03
N SER A 151 6.97 -10.29 -7.62
CA SER A 151 6.23 -9.07 -8.01
C SER A 151 6.15 -8.91 -9.54
N ARG A 152 7.24 -9.17 -10.26
CA ARG A 152 7.21 -9.17 -11.74
C ARG A 152 6.35 -10.29 -12.32
N ALA A 153 6.29 -11.45 -11.66
CA ALA A 153 5.47 -12.56 -12.13
C ALA A 153 3.98 -12.29 -11.90
N GLU A 154 3.62 -11.78 -10.73
CA GLU A 154 2.28 -11.28 -10.42
C GLU A 154 1.84 -10.19 -11.39
N HIS A 155 2.69 -9.18 -11.65
CA HIS A 155 2.37 -8.11 -12.59
C HIS A 155 2.18 -8.64 -14.02
N ARG A 156 3.01 -9.59 -14.46
CA ARG A 156 2.82 -10.25 -15.77
C ARG A 156 1.53 -11.05 -15.82
N ALA A 157 1.19 -11.78 -14.75
CA ALA A 157 -0.05 -12.56 -14.66
C ALA A 157 -1.27 -11.65 -14.74
N ARG A 158 -1.28 -10.53 -14.01
CA ARG A 158 -2.35 -9.53 -14.07
C ARG A 158 -2.46 -8.92 -15.46
N ARG A 159 -1.33 -8.55 -16.09
CA ARG A 159 -1.36 -8.02 -17.48
C ARG A 159 -1.92 -9.06 -18.44
N GLN A 160 -1.48 -10.31 -18.36
CA GLN A 160 -1.99 -11.38 -19.22
C GLN A 160 -3.50 -11.60 -19.00
N TRP A 161 -3.95 -11.62 -17.75
CA TRP A 161 -5.37 -11.75 -17.42
C TRP A 161 -6.21 -10.63 -18.06
N VAL A 162 -5.72 -9.39 -18.02
CA VAL A 162 -6.41 -8.24 -18.64
C VAL A 162 -6.48 -8.38 -20.16
N GLU A 163 -5.43 -8.91 -20.81
CA GLU A 163 -5.44 -9.20 -22.25
C GLU A 163 -6.44 -10.32 -22.59
N ASP A 164 -6.47 -11.38 -21.78
CA ASP A 164 -7.40 -12.51 -21.95
C ASP A 164 -8.87 -12.08 -21.76
N HIS A 165 -9.12 -11.08 -20.90
CA HIS A 165 -10.45 -10.53 -20.60
C HIS A 165 -10.73 -9.21 -21.34
N ALA A 166 -9.96 -8.89 -22.39
CA ALA A 166 -10.00 -7.58 -23.03
C ALA A 166 -11.38 -7.19 -23.60
N VAL A 167 -12.17 -8.17 -24.04
CA VAL A 167 -13.55 -7.96 -24.52
C VAL A 167 -14.46 -7.44 -23.41
N GLU A 168 -14.38 -8.07 -22.23
CA GLU A 168 -15.16 -7.69 -21.05
C GLU A 168 -14.73 -6.31 -20.53
N VAL A 169 -13.42 -6.06 -20.46
CA VAL A 169 -12.86 -4.76 -20.07
C VAL A 169 -13.40 -3.64 -20.96
N ARG A 170 -13.37 -3.83 -22.29
CA ARG A 170 -13.91 -2.85 -23.25
C ARG A 170 -15.40 -2.64 -23.06
N ALA A 171 -16.17 -3.71 -22.91
CA ALA A 171 -17.61 -3.63 -22.73
C ALA A 171 -17.99 -2.84 -21.46
N LEU A 172 -17.32 -3.13 -20.34
CA LEU A 172 -17.53 -2.43 -19.07
C LEU A 172 -17.07 -0.96 -19.14
N ALA A 173 -15.93 -0.68 -19.78
CA ALA A 173 -15.44 0.68 -19.97
C ALA A 173 -16.42 1.54 -20.79
N VAL A 174 -16.95 1.00 -21.89
CA VAL A 174 -17.96 1.69 -22.72
C VAL A 174 -19.26 1.89 -21.95
N ARG A 175 -19.75 0.86 -21.23
CA ARG A 175 -20.95 0.97 -20.39
C ARG A 175 -20.78 2.04 -19.31
N LEU A 176 -19.62 2.09 -18.66
CA LEU A 176 -19.29 3.10 -17.67
C LEU A 176 -19.26 4.50 -18.29
N ALA A 177 -18.59 4.68 -19.42
CA ALA A 177 -18.53 5.95 -20.12
C ALA A 177 -19.90 6.44 -20.62
N ALA A 178 -20.88 5.54 -20.77
CA ALA A 178 -22.25 5.85 -21.17
C ALA A 178 -23.17 6.20 -19.99
N VAL A 179 -22.69 6.17 -18.74
CA VAL A 179 -23.46 6.63 -17.58
C VAL A 179 -23.74 8.13 -17.70
N GLU A 180 -25.00 8.51 -17.54
CA GLU A 180 -25.45 9.89 -17.65
C GLU A 180 -24.81 10.78 -16.57
N ASP A 181 -24.38 11.97 -17.00
CA ASP A 181 -23.73 12.98 -16.16
C ASP A 181 -22.50 12.48 -15.40
N LEU A 182 -21.78 11.48 -15.93
CA LEU A 182 -20.65 10.87 -15.22
C LEU A 182 -19.57 11.89 -14.83
N GLN A 183 -19.27 12.86 -15.69
CA GLN A 183 -18.31 13.93 -15.37
C GLN A 183 -18.83 14.81 -14.24
N GLU A 184 -20.11 15.18 -14.25
CA GLU A 184 -20.69 16.02 -13.18
C GLU A 184 -20.73 15.28 -11.83
N ARG A 185 -21.01 13.96 -11.87
CA ARG A 185 -20.94 13.09 -10.69
C ARG A 185 -19.53 13.06 -10.10
N ALA A 186 -18.51 12.90 -10.95
CA ALA A 186 -17.10 12.92 -10.53
C ALA A 186 -16.71 14.28 -9.96
N ASP A 187 -17.08 15.37 -10.62
CA ASP A 187 -16.79 16.73 -10.20
C ASP A 187 -17.41 17.05 -8.83
N ARG A 188 -18.60 16.53 -8.53
CA ARG A 188 -19.25 16.69 -7.21
C ARG A 188 -18.46 15.99 -6.10
N SER A 189 -17.97 14.78 -6.34
CA SER A 189 -17.11 14.06 -5.40
C SER A 189 -15.77 14.78 -5.21
N GLU A 190 -15.12 15.20 -6.29
CA GLU A 190 -13.86 15.95 -6.25
C GLU A 190 -14.01 17.26 -5.46
N ARG A 191 -15.10 17.98 -5.67
CA ARG A 191 -15.38 19.22 -4.92
C ARG A 191 -15.48 18.96 -3.42
N THR A 192 -16.15 17.89 -3.03
CA THR A 192 -16.29 17.51 -1.62
C THR A 192 -14.92 17.17 -1.01
N PHE A 193 -14.09 16.47 -1.78
CA PHE A 193 -12.72 16.13 -1.39
C PHE A 193 -11.83 17.38 -1.26
N GLU A 194 -11.80 18.24 -2.28
CA GLU A 194 -11.04 19.50 -2.28
C GLU A 194 -11.50 20.43 -1.16
N ASP A 195 -12.81 20.52 -0.89
CA ASP A 195 -13.35 21.33 0.20
C ASP A 195 -12.88 20.83 1.57
N GLY A 196 -12.79 19.50 1.74
CA GLY A 196 -12.23 18.89 2.94
C GLY A 196 -10.75 19.24 3.14
N LEU A 197 -9.94 19.09 2.09
CA LEU A 197 -8.51 19.41 2.11
C LEU A 197 -8.25 20.90 2.35
N ASN A 198 -8.99 21.77 1.65
CA ASN A 198 -8.79 23.21 1.65
C ASN A 198 -9.57 23.94 2.75
N ARG A 199 -10.24 23.22 3.67
CA ARG A 199 -11.05 23.81 4.74
C ARG A 199 -10.28 24.85 5.58
N ARG A 200 -8.96 24.70 5.69
CA ARG A 200 -8.07 25.57 6.48
C ARG A 200 -7.14 26.46 5.64
N VAL A 201 -7.29 26.48 4.32
CA VAL A 201 -6.41 27.23 3.39
C VAL A 201 -7.09 28.53 2.95
N PHE A 202 -6.41 29.67 3.09
CA PHE A 202 -6.92 30.99 2.71
C PHE A 202 -5.87 31.83 1.93
N PRO A 203 -6.24 32.48 0.82
CA PRO A 203 -7.54 32.40 0.14
C PRO A 203 -7.78 30.97 -0.41
N ARG A 204 -9.05 30.57 -0.52
CA ARG A 204 -9.36 29.23 -1.06
C ARG A 204 -8.83 29.12 -2.50
N PRO A 205 -8.08 28.06 -2.83
CA PRO A 205 -7.68 27.79 -4.20
C PRO A 205 -8.91 27.71 -5.12
N PRO A 206 -8.79 28.07 -6.40
CA PRO A 206 -9.84 27.80 -7.37
C PRO A 206 -10.05 26.30 -7.51
N TYR A 207 -11.31 25.88 -7.65
CA TYR A 207 -11.70 24.48 -7.82
C TYR A 207 -11.08 23.88 -9.08
N THR A 208 -10.57 22.65 -8.98
CA THR A 208 -10.10 21.88 -10.14
C THR A 208 -11.09 20.75 -10.45
N PRO A 209 -11.64 20.66 -11.69
CA PRO A 209 -12.53 19.57 -12.04
C PRO A 209 -11.81 18.22 -12.06
N ALA A 210 -12.58 17.15 -11.85
CA ALA A 210 -12.05 15.81 -11.79
C ALA A 210 -11.44 15.42 -13.16
N ARG A 211 -10.19 14.92 -13.14
CA ARG A 211 -9.51 14.46 -14.37
C ARG A 211 -10.13 13.20 -14.96
N TRP A 212 -10.76 12.42 -14.10
CA TRP A 212 -11.63 11.30 -14.43
C TRP A 212 -13.08 11.83 -14.44
N PRO A 213 -13.94 11.47 -15.41
CA PRO A 213 -13.84 10.35 -16.36
C PRO A 213 -13.14 10.63 -17.69
N ALA A 214 -12.69 11.85 -17.97
CA ALA A 214 -12.03 12.15 -19.25
C ALA A 214 -10.81 11.27 -19.56
N ALA A 215 -10.12 10.75 -18.54
CA ALA A 215 -9.07 9.74 -18.71
C ALA A 215 -9.58 8.40 -19.27
N LEU A 216 -10.75 7.92 -18.79
CA LEU A 216 -11.43 6.73 -19.31
C LEU A 216 -11.81 6.90 -20.78
N THR A 217 -12.38 8.05 -21.15
CA THR A 217 -12.74 8.34 -22.54
C THR A 217 -11.52 8.27 -23.46
N ARG A 218 -10.38 8.87 -23.05
CA ARG A 218 -9.13 8.79 -23.82
C ARG A 218 -8.59 7.36 -23.92
N ALA A 219 -8.78 6.54 -22.90
CA ALA A 219 -8.38 5.14 -22.94
C ALA A 219 -9.21 4.37 -23.98
N ILE A 220 -10.54 4.60 -24.01
CA ILE A 220 -11.46 4.04 -25.00
C ILE A 220 -11.09 4.48 -26.42
N GLU A 221 -10.86 5.78 -26.65
CA GLU A 221 -10.48 6.34 -27.96
C GLU A 221 -9.17 5.74 -28.51
N ARG A 222 -8.24 5.38 -27.61
CA ARG A 222 -6.95 4.79 -27.98
C ARG A 222 -6.98 3.27 -28.10
N ASP A 223 -8.13 2.65 -27.79
CA ASP A 223 -8.27 1.21 -27.61
C ASP A 223 -7.20 0.60 -26.67
N ASP A 224 -6.82 1.36 -25.63
CA ASP A 224 -5.83 0.91 -24.64
C ASP A 224 -6.53 0.13 -23.52
N VAL A 225 -6.62 -1.20 -23.68
CA VAL A 225 -7.32 -2.08 -22.74
C VAL A 225 -6.77 -1.99 -21.31
N HIS A 226 -5.47 -1.78 -21.13
CA HIS A 226 -4.89 -1.67 -19.78
C HIS A 226 -5.21 -0.33 -19.15
N ALA A 227 -5.22 0.76 -19.93
CA ALA A 227 -5.68 2.04 -19.44
C ALA A 227 -7.18 1.99 -19.12
N MET A 228 -8.01 1.35 -19.95
CA MET A 228 -9.43 1.15 -19.66
C MET A 228 -9.62 0.38 -18.34
N PHE A 229 -8.93 -0.75 -18.16
CA PHE A 229 -8.98 -1.53 -16.93
C PHE A 229 -8.56 -0.69 -15.70
N ALA A 230 -7.48 0.09 -15.81
CA ALA A 230 -7.03 0.93 -14.71
C ALA A 230 -8.05 2.02 -14.35
N GLU A 231 -8.66 2.68 -15.35
CA GLU A 231 -9.58 3.79 -15.15
C GLU A 231 -10.98 3.34 -14.69
N THR A 232 -11.43 2.13 -15.04
CA THR A 232 -12.71 1.60 -14.55
C THR A 232 -12.70 1.37 -13.04
N ARG A 233 -11.54 1.12 -12.43
CA ARG A 233 -11.40 0.95 -10.98
C ARG A 233 -11.94 2.14 -10.17
N ASN A 234 -11.87 3.34 -10.72
CA ASN A 234 -12.38 4.54 -10.04
C ASN A 234 -13.90 4.46 -9.80
N ALA A 235 -14.65 3.71 -10.62
CA ALA A 235 -16.08 3.48 -10.43
C ALA A 235 -16.41 2.67 -9.16
N THR A 236 -15.46 1.93 -8.60
CA THR A 236 -15.66 1.16 -7.36
C THR A 236 -15.31 1.96 -6.10
N LEU A 237 -14.93 3.22 -6.24
CA LEU A 237 -14.48 4.07 -5.13
C LEU A 237 -15.53 5.16 -4.87
N PRO A 238 -16.32 5.06 -3.79
CA PRO A 238 -17.33 6.08 -3.44
C PRO A 238 -16.75 7.49 -3.27
N ALA A 239 -15.49 7.58 -2.87
CA ALA A 239 -14.77 8.85 -2.75
C ALA A 239 -14.50 9.54 -4.10
N VAL A 240 -14.49 8.79 -5.21
CA VAL A 240 -14.20 9.30 -6.55
C VAL A 240 -15.50 9.61 -7.31
N VAL A 241 -16.54 8.81 -7.13
CA VAL A 241 -17.83 9.00 -7.82
C VAL A 241 -18.96 8.31 -7.07
N SER A 242 -20.15 8.94 -7.06
CA SER A 242 -21.40 8.26 -6.70
C SER A 242 -22.09 7.73 -7.95
N LEU A 243 -22.27 6.41 -7.99
CA LEU A 243 -22.95 5.67 -9.05
C LEU A 243 -24.27 5.07 -8.56
N ASP A 244 -25.00 5.84 -7.75
CA ASP A 244 -26.32 5.46 -7.25
C ASP A 244 -27.24 5.12 -8.44
N GLY A 245 -27.86 3.94 -8.38
CA GLY A 245 -28.68 3.40 -9.47
C GLY A 245 -27.91 2.55 -10.50
N HIS A 246 -26.59 2.43 -10.39
CA HIS A 246 -25.73 1.62 -11.29
C HIS A 246 -24.97 0.51 -10.54
N GLN A 247 -25.53 -0.04 -9.46
CA GLN A 247 -24.84 -1.01 -8.61
C GLN A 247 -24.40 -2.27 -9.38
N GLU A 248 -25.22 -2.78 -10.30
CA GLU A 248 -24.86 -3.93 -11.14
C GLU A 248 -23.59 -3.68 -11.97
N LEU A 249 -23.37 -2.44 -12.43
CA LEU A 249 -22.17 -2.06 -13.15
C LEU A 249 -20.96 -1.99 -12.22
N VAL A 250 -21.13 -1.44 -11.02
CA VAL A 250 -20.09 -1.38 -9.99
C VAL A 250 -19.66 -2.77 -9.54
N ASP A 251 -20.62 -3.68 -9.33
CA ASP A 251 -20.38 -5.06 -8.95
C ASP A 251 -19.63 -5.82 -10.06
N ALA A 252 -20.04 -5.64 -11.31
CA ALA A 252 -19.35 -6.25 -12.45
C ALA A 252 -17.90 -5.74 -12.59
N ILE A 253 -17.66 -4.43 -12.42
CA ILE A 253 -16.31 -3.87 -12.43
C ILE A 253 -15.50 -4.40 -11.22
N THR A 254 -16.12 -4.55 -10.06
CA THR A 254 -15.47 -5.07 -8.85
C THR A 254 -15.05 -6.54 -9.06
N GLU A 255 -15.91 -7.37 -9.65
CA GLU A 255 -15.59 -8.75 -9.99
C GLU A 255 -14.45 -8.83 -11.02
N LEU A 256 -14.48 -8.00 -12.06
CA LEU A 256 -13.39 -7.90 -13.03
C LEU A 256 -12.04 -7.61 -12.35
N HIS A 257 -12.00 -6.64 -11.43
CA HIS A 257 -10.76 -6.31 -10.69
C HIS A 257 -10.34 -7.41 -9.71
N ARG A 258 -11.31 -8.12 -9.12
CA ARG A 258 -11.06 -9.29 -8.25
C ARG A 258 -10.43 -10.44 -9.04
N GLY A 259 -10.94 -10.76 -10.22
CA GLY A 259 -10.36 -11.80 -11.10
C GLY A 259 -8.90 -11.49 -11.48
N ALA A 260 -8.61 -10.24 -11.83
CA ALA A 260 -7.25 -9.80 -12.14
C ALA A 260 -6.29 -9.87 -10.94
N ALA A 261 -6.80 -9.62 -9.73
CA ALA A 261 -6.03 -9.79 -8.50
C ALA A 261 -5.77 -11.28 -8.22
N GLY A 262 -6.80 -12.12 -8.33
CA GLY A 262 -6.69 -13.57 -8.14
C GLY A 262 -5.68 -14.24 -9.06
N ALA A 263 -5.62 -13.83 -10.34
CA ALA A 263 -4.61 -14.33 -11.27
C ALA A 263 -3.16 -14.02 -10.82
N GLY A 264 -2.94 -12.87 -10.17
CA GLY A 264 -1.66 -12.53 -9.55
C GLY A 264 -1.34 -13.46 -8.38
N THR A 265 -2.30 -13.63 -7.47
CA THR A 265 -2.19 -14.47 -6.27
C THR A 265 -1.95 -15.94 -6.62
N GLU A 266 -2.65 -16.49 -7.60
CA GLU A 266 -2.46 -17.87 -8.09
C GLU A 266 -1.01 -18.14 -8.54
N VAL A 267 -0.39 -17.18 -9.25
CA VAL A 267 1.00 -17.29 -9.68
C VAL A 267 1.97 -17.20 -8.50
N LEU A 268 1.67 -16.38 -7.50
CA LEU A 268 2.47 -16.30 -6.28
C LEU A 268 2.37 -17.60 -5.47
N LYS A 269 1.15 -18.12 -5.29
CA LYS A 269 0.89 -19.39 -4.62
C LYS A 269 1.61 -20.55 -5.29
N ALA A 270 1.49 -20.72 -6.61
CA ALA A 270 2.19 -21.77 -7.33
C ALA A 270 3.73 -21.66 -7.25
N ARG A 271 4.26 -20.45 -7.11
CA ARG A 271 5.70 -20.22 -6.89
C ARG A 271 6.14 -20.49 -5.46
N TRP A 272 5.28 -20.20 -4.50
CA TRP A 272 5.47 -20.52 -3.10
C TRP A 272 5.44 -22.04 -2.89
N ASP A 273 4.44 -22.74 -3.42
CA ASP A 273 4.32 -24.20 -3.36
C ASP A 273 5.52 -24.90 -3.98
N ARG A 274 6.04 -24.38 -5.11
CA ARG A 274 7.26 -24.92 -5.73
C ARG A 274 8.51 -24.71 -4.89
N ARG A 275 8.52 -23.70 -4.02
CA ARG A 275 9.69 -23.30 -3.22
C ARG A 275 9.68 -23.90 -1.83
N TYR A 276 8.50 -24.06 -1.23
CA TYR A 276 8.30 -24.40 0.17
C TYR A 276 7.19 -25.43 0.41
N GLY A 277 6.56 -25.95 -0.66
CA GLY A 277 5.59 -27.03 -0.54
C GLY A 277 6.24 -28.32 -0.03
N PRO A 278 5.43 -29.26 0.51
CA PRO A 278 5.94 -30.52 1.06
C PRO A 278 6.68 -31.32 -0.02
N ASP A 279 7.82 -31.92 0.36
CA ASP A 279 8.59 -32.79 -0.53
C ASP A 279 7.74 -34.05 -0.80
N PRO A 280 7.44 -34.41 -2.07
CA PRO A 280 6.62 -35.58 -2.37
C PRO A 280 7.22 -36.91 -1.88
N ASP A 281 8.47 -36.91 -1.40
CA ASP A 281 9.22 -38.09 -0.96
C ASP A 281 9.34 -38.22 0.58
N GLU A 282 8.65 -37.40 1.39
CA GLU A 282 8.71 -37.51 2.87
C GLU A 282 7.66 -38.47 3.49
N ASP A 283 6.81 -39.12 2.68
CA ASP A 283 5.81 -40.12 3.11
C ASP A 283 6.06 -41.54 2.52
N GLU A 284 7.29 -42.04 2.58
CA GLU A 284 7.62 -43.49 2.47
C GLU A 284 8.45 -43.98 3.70
#